data_AF-A0A2N3FCB7-F1
#
_entry.id   AF-A0A2N3FCB7-F1
#
_cell.length_a   1.000
_cell.length_b   1.000
_cell.length_c   1.000
_cell.angle_alpha   90.00
_cell.angle_beta   90.00
_cell.angle_gamma   90.00
#
_symmetry.space_group_name_H-M   'P 1'
#
loop_
_entity.id
_entity.type
_entity.pdbx_description
1 polymer ?
#
loop_
_entity_poly.entity_id
_entity_poly.type
_entity_poly.pdbx_seq_one_letter_code
_entity_poly.pdbx_strand_id
1 'polypeptide(L)'
;MVEISRPDIHAALAEPHRLAIVDALALGDLSPGELGERTGQSSSLLAHHLGVLESTGLVRRRRSDGDGRRSYLTLAWENPIVAATAAHGVAPTGTRVVFVCSANSARSQMAASLLARTSGSPVASAGTAPAAAIHPLALAELERHGLVPLSPVPASAADIVTDNDIVVAVCDNAY
;
A
#
# COMPACT_ATOMS: atom_id res chain seq x y z
N MET A 1 -14.00 8.34 -24.10
CA MET A 1 -13.76 7.65 -22.83
C MET A 1 -14.74 6.49 -22.81
N VAL A 2 -14.25 5.25 -22.95
CA VAL A 2 -15.15 4.08 -22.94
C VAL A 2 -15.69 3.98 -21.52
N GLU A 3 -17.02 3.98 -21.40
CA GLU A 3 -17.69 3.86 -20.11
C GLU A 3 -17.50 2.40 -19.64
N ILE A 4 -16.71 2.20 -18.59
CA ILE A 4 -16.43 0.86 -18.05
C ILE A 4 -17.70 0.34 -17.42
N SER A 5 -18.29 -0.71 -18.00
CA SER A 5 -19.53 -1.28 -17.49
C SER A 5 -19.25 -2.35 -16.42
N ARG A 6 -20.21 -2.55 -15.52
CA ARG A 6 -20.13 -3.62 -14.50
C ARG A 6 -19.90 -5.02 -15.12
N PRO A 7 -20.54 -5.41 -16.23
CA PRO A 7 -20.22 -6.65 -16.94
C PRO A 7 -18.76 -6.78 -17.38
N ASP A 8 -18.13 -5.70 -17.86
CA ASP A 8 -16.72 -5.74 -18.30
C ASP A 8 -15.77 -6.07 -17.15
N ILE A 9 -16.04 -5.51 -15.97
CA ILE A 9 -15.30 -5.81 -14.75
C ILE A 9 -15.45 -7.29 -14.36
N HIS A 10 -16.68 -7.82 -14.35
CA HIS A 10 -16.92 -9.23 -14.03
C HIS A 10 -16.25 -10.16 -15.05
N ALA A 11 -16.29 -9.82 -16.34
CA ALA A 11 -15.61 -10.58 -17.39
C ALA A 11 -14.07 -10.54 -17.22
N ALA A 12 -13.52 -9.41 -16.79
CA ALA A 12 -12.11 -9.33 -16.42
C ALA A 12 -11.80 -10.24 -15.22
N LEU A 13 -12.60 -10.22 -14.16
CA LEU A 13 -12.35 -11.02 -12.95
C LEU A 13 -12.64 -12.52 -13.11
N ALA A 14 -13.44 -12.92 -14.11
CA ALA A 14 -13.79 -14.31 -14.36
C ALA A 14 -12.63 -15.17 -14.92
N GLU A 15 -11.43 -14.61 -15.09
CA GLU A 15 -10.26 -15.32 -15.59
C GLU A 15 -9.23 -15.57 -14.47
N PRO A 16 -8.77 -16.83 -14.29
CA PRO A 16 -7.93 -17.21 -13.15
C PRO A 16 -6.61 -16.46 -13.00
N HIS A 17 -5.87 -16.19 -14.07
CA HIS A 17 -4.59 -15.48 -14.01
C HIS A 17 -4.76 -14.02 -13.61
N ARG A 18 -5.83 -13.35 -14.07
CA ARG A 18 -6.20 -12.02 -13.64
C ARG A 18 -6.64 -11.97 -12.18
N LEU A 19 -7.39 -12.96 -11.72
CA LEU A 19 -7.76 -13.03 -10.30
C LEU A 19 -6.51 -13.24 -9.42
N ALA A 20 -5.59 -14.11 -9.82
CA ALA A 20 -4.31 -14.30 -9.13
C ALA A 20 -3.47 -13.01 -9.05
N ILE A 21 -3.51 -12.17 -10.10
CA ILE A 21 -2.88 -10.84 -10.07
C ILE A 21 -3.56 -9.93 -9.03
N VAL A 22 -4.90 -9.91 -9.01
CA VAL A 22 -5.66 -9.08 -8.06
C VAL A 22 -5.36 -9.51 -6.63
N ASP A 23 -5.37 -10.81 -6.34
CA ASP A 23 -5.06 -11.36 -5.01
C ASP A 23 -3.61 -11.08 -4.61
N ALA A 24 -2.66 -11.19 -5.54
CA ALA A 24 -1.26 -10.87 -5.28
C ALA A 24 -1.05 -9.39 -4.90
N LEU A 25 -1.85 -8.48 -5.46
CA LEU A 25 -1.81 -7.04 -5.17
C LEU A 25 -2.64 -6.64 -3.94
N ALA A 26 -3.48 -7.54 -3.40
CA ALA A 26 -4.33 -7.25 -2.25
C ALA A 26 -3.54 -6.92 -0.98
N LEU A 27 -2.33 -7.45 -0.86
CA LEU A 27 -1.45 -7.23 0.31
C LEU A 27 -0.43 -6.10 0.12
N GLY A 28 -0.34 -5.51 -1.08
CA GLY A 28 0.59 -4.42 -1.35
C GLY A 28 0.92 -4.25 -2.83
N ASP A 29 1.53 -3.11 -3.12
CA ASP A 29 1.97 -2.75 -4.47
C ASP A 29 3.16 -3.63 -4.91
N LEU A 30 3.15 -4.11 -6.15
CA LEU A 30 4.20 -4.97 -6.71
C LEU A 30 4.69 -4.43 -8.05
N SER A 31 5.98 -4.55 -8.33
CA SER A 31 6.51 -4.34 -9.68
C SER A 31 6.06 -5.46 -10.64
N PRO A 32 6.09 -5.23 -11.97
CA PRO A 32 5.77 -6.29 -12.93
C PRO A 32 6.61 -7.56 -12.75
N GLY A 33 7.89 -7.42 -12.36
CA GLY A 33 8.78 -8.55 -12.12
C GLY A 33 8.34 -9.37 -10.92
N GLU A 34 8.16 -8.72 -9.77
CA GLU A 34 7.70 -9.37 -8.53
C GLU A 34 6.32 -10.02 -8.72
N LEU A 35 5.43 -9.37 -9.48
CA LEU A 35 4.11 -9.91 -9.78
C LEU A 35 4.18 -11.15 -10.67
N GLY A 36 5.06 -11.17 -11.67
CA GLY A 36 5.30 -12.34 -12.52
C GLY A 36 5.86 -13.52 -11.72
N GLU A 37 6.85 -13.27 -10.87
CA GLU A 37 7.41 -14.28 -9.96
C GLU A 37 6.36 -14.84 -9.01
N ARG A 38 5.57 -13.96 -8.36
CA ARG A 38 4.56 -14.35 -7.38
C ARG A 38 3.40 -15.13 -7.98
N THR A 39 3.04 -14.85 -9.22
CA THR A 39 1.93 -15.50 -9.92
C THR A 39 2.37 -16.65 -10.85
N GLY A 40 3.68 -16.87 -11.01
CA GLY A 40 4.23 -17.88 -11.92
C GLY A 40 3.96 -17.59 -13.41
N GLN A 41 3.73 -16.33 -13.77
CA GLN A 41 3.37 -15.93 -15.14
C GLN A 41 4.59 -15.44 -15.93
N SER A 42 4.63 -15.75 -17.22
CA SER A 42 5.63 -15.16 -18.11
C SER A 42 5.38 -13.67 -18.34
N SER A 43 6.41 -12.91 -18.68
CA SER A 43 6.31 -11.45 -18.87
C SER A 43 5.28 -11.07 -19.96
N SER A 44 5.14 -11.88 -21.01
CA SER A 44 4.19 -11.61 -22.10
C SER A 44 2.74 -11.86 -21.68
N LEU A 45 2.49 -12.96 -20.98
CA LEU A 45 1.16 -13.30 -20.48
C LEU A 45 0.71 -12.28 -19.42
N LEU A 46 1.62 -11.92 -18.51
CA LEU A 46 1.38 -10.90 -17.50
C LEU A 46 1.04 -9.54 -18.15
N ALA A 47 1.80 -9.11 -19.15
CA ALA A 47 1.54 -7.84 -19.84
C ALA A 47 0.15 -7.81 -20.51
N HIS A 48 -0.27 -8.92 -21.11
CA HIS A 48 -1.62 -9.06 -21.67
C HIS A 48 -2.70 -8.89 -20.59
N HIS A 49 -2.59 -9.63 -19.49
CA HIS A 49 -3.56 -9.57 -18.40
C HIS A 49 -3.59 -8.22 -17.68
N LEU A 50 -2.43 -7.59 -17.47
CA LEU A 50 -2.34 -6.24 -16.94
C LEU A 50 -3.04 -5.21 -17.83
N GLY A 51 -2.90 -5.32 -19.17
CA GLY A 51 -3.62 -4.43 -20.08
C GLY A 51 -5.14 -4.50 -19.94
N VAL A 52 -5.69 -5.72 -19.76
CA VAL A 52 -7.12 -5.92 -19.49
C VAL A 52 -7.53 -5.33 -18.14
N LEU A 53 -6.76 -5.58 -17.07
CA LEU A 53 -7.04 -5.05 -15.73
C LEU A 53 -6.91 -3.52 -15.66
N GLU A 54 -5.96 -2.92 -16.38
CA GLU A 54 -5.76 -1.47 -16.46
C GLU A 54 -6.91 -0.81 -17.26
N SER A 55 -7.29 -1.38 -18.41
CA SER A 55 -8.39 -0.87 -19.24
C SER A 55 -9.77 -0.95 -18.57
N THR A 56 -9.95 -1.89 -17.65
CA THR A 56 -11.17 -2.03 -16.81
C THR A 56 -11.09 -1.26 -15.49
N GLY A 57 -9.97 -0.55 -15.24
CA GLY A 57 -9.79 0.28 -14.06
C GLY A 57 -9.67 -0.50 -12.75
N LEU A 58 -9.35 -1.80 -12.81
CA LEU A 58 -9.15 -2.66 -11.64
C LEU A 58 -7.75 -2.49 -11.05
N VAL A 59 -6.77 -2.28 -11.92
CA VAL A 59 -5.36 -2.07 -11.56
C VAL A 59 -4.89 -0.74 -12.13
N ARG A 60 -3.99 -0.09 -11.41
CA ARG A 60 -3.30 1.13 -11.87
C ARG A 60 -1.82 0.98 -11.78
N ARG A 61 -1.12 1.70 -12.66
CA ARG A 61 0.32 1.83 -12.62
C ARG A 61 0.71 3.15 -11.98
N ARG A 62 1.61 3.07 -11.00
CA ARG A 62 2.26 4.23 -10.39
C ARG A 62 3.76 4.15 -10.58
N ARG A 63 4.43 5.30 -10.47
CA ARG A 63 5.90 5.36 -10.42
C ARG A 63 6.36 5.37 -8.98
N SER A 64 7.60 4.97 -8.78
CA SER A 64 8.33 5.12 -7.51
C SER A 64 8.22 6.54 -6.97
N ASP A 65 7.95 6.67 -5.67
CA ASP A 65 7.94 7.96 -4.98
C ASP A 65 9.38 8.42 -4.66
N GLY A 66 10.36 7.51 -4.74
CA GLY A 66 11.77 7.77 -4.48
C GLY A 66 12.50 8.37 -5.67
N ASP A 67 12.63 7.61 -6.76
CA ASP A 67 13.43 8.01 -7.94
C ASP A 67 12.64 7.99 -9.27
N GLY A 68 11.38 7.58 -9.23
CA GLY A 68 10.52 7.46 -10.41
C GLY A 68 10.92 6.40 -11.43
N ARG A 69 12.05 5.68 -11.22
CA ARG A 69 12.58 4.71 -12.18
C ARG A 69 11.78 3.42 -12.18
N ARG A 70 11.38 2.96 -10.99
CA ARG A 70 10.53 1.78 -10.83
C ARG A 70 9.06 2.11 -11.09
N SER A 71 8.34 1.14 -11.62
CA SER A 71 6.88 1.18 -11.73
C SER A 71 6.27 0.08 -10.89
N TYR A 72 5.22 0.43 -10.17
CA TYR A 72 4.45 -0.48 -9.34
C TYR A 72 3.02 -0.55 -9.84
N LEU A 73 2.39 -1.69 -9.65
CA LEU A 73 0.98 -1.92 -9.88
C LEU A 73 0.28 -1.88 -8.53
N THR A 74 -0.89 -1.25 -8.50
CA THR A 74 -1.72 -1.10 -7.31
C THR A 74 -3.18 -1.38 -7.66
N LEU A 75 -3.94 -1.93 -6.72
CA LEU A 75 -5.38 -2.07 -6.87
C LEU A 75 -6.07 -0.71 -6.81
N ALA A 76 -7.08 -0.52 -7.66
CA ALA A 76 -7.94 0.66 -7.58
C ALA A 76 -8.95 0.49 -6.43
N TRP A 77 -8.48 0.65 -5.19
CA TRP A 77 -9.26 0.41 -3.97
C TRP A 77 -10.52 1.27 -3.84
N GLU A 78 -10.63 2.39 -4.58
CA GLU A 78 -11.87 3.16 -4.67
C GLU A 78 -12.98 2.45 -5.45
N ASN A 79 -12.65 1.43 -6.23
CA ASN A 79 -13.62 0.63 -6.94
C ASN A 79 -14.22 -0.41 -5.97
N PRO A 80 -15.53 -0.33 -5.66
CA PRO A 80 -16.14 -1.22 -4.67
C PRO A 80 -16.10 -2.69 -5.09
N ILE A 81 -16.01 -2.99 -6.39
CA ILE A 81 -15.87 -4.37 -6.86
C ILE A 81 -14.48 -4.89 -6.51
N VAL A 82 -13.42 -4.12 -6.73
CA VAL A 82 -12.05 -4.50 -6.36
C VAL A 82 -11.96 -4.77 -4.86
N ALA A 83 -12.50 -3.87 -4.03
CA ALA A 83 -12.53 -4.02 -2.59
C ALA A 83 -13.31 -5.27 -2.13
N ALA A 84 -14.36 -5.66 -2.87
CA ALA A 84 -15.16 -6.84 -2.54
C ALA A 84 -14.55 -8.16 -3.03
N THR A 85 -13.64 -8.13 -4.01
CA THR A 85 -13.12 -9.34 -4.68
C THR A 85 -11.70 -9.68 -4.31
N ALA A 86 -10.89 -8.70 -3.90
CA ALA A 86 -9.51 -8.92 -3.52
C ALA A 86 -9.43 -9.84 -2.29
N ALA A 87 -8.80 -11.01 -2.43
CA ALA A 87 -8.60 -11.90 -1.31
C ALA A 87 -7.54 -11.31 -0.37
N HIS A 88 -7.97 -10.84 0.80
CA HIS A 88 -7.09 -10.39 1.86
C HIS A 88 -7.37 -11.16 3.16
N GLY A 89 -6.32 -11.43 3.93
CA GLY A 89 -6.47 -11.99 5.27
C GLY A 89 -7.19 -11.02 6.21
N VAL A 90 -7.75 -11.55 7.30
CA VAL A 90 -8.23 -10.73 8.42
C VAL A 90 -7.10 -10.66 9.45
N ALA A 91 -6.61 -9.45 9.73
CA ALA A 91 -5.67 -9.24 10.81
C ALA A 91 -6.34 -9.56 12.16
N PRO A 92 -5.66 -10.25 13.09
CA PRO A 92 -6.20 -10.49 14.42
C PRO A 92 -6.52 -9.18 15.13
N THR A 93 -7.62 -9.17 15.90
CA THR A 93 -7.99 -8.02 16.72
C THR A 93 -6.89 -7.71 17.72
N GLY A 94 -6.49 -6.45 17.81
CA GLY A 94 -5.47 -5.99 18.75
C GLY A 94 -4.03 -6.15 18.26
N THR A 95 -3.79 -6.68 17.05
CA THR A 95 -2.45 -6.66 16.45
C THR A 95 -2.00 -5.22 16.23
N ARG A 96 -0.78 -4.91 16.69
CA ARG A 96 -0.19 -3.59 16.54
C ARG A 96 0.27 -3.38 15.10
N VAL A 97 -0.04 -2.21 14.54
CA VAL A 97 0.38 -1.80 13.19
C VAL A 97 1.51 -0.78 13.30
N VAL A 98 2.65 -1.06 12.67
CA VAL A 98 3.80 -0.16 12.63
C VAL A 98 4.00 0.34 11.21
N PHE A 99 3.79 1.63 10.97
CA PHE A 99 4.09 2.24 9.67
C PHE A 99 5.58 2.59 9.56
N VAL A 100 6.23 2.18 8.50
CA VAL A 100 7.66 2.41 8.29
C VAL A 100 7.91 3.22 7.03
N CYS A 101 8.74 4.26 7.15
CA CYS A 101 9.32 4.95 6.01
C CYS A 101 10.84 5.08 6.22
N SER A 102 11.57 5.82 5.39
CA SER A 102 13.01 5.97 5.60
C SER A 102 13.32 6.77 6.88
N ALA A 103 12.78 7.99 7.01
CA ALA A 103 13.22 8.93 8.05
C ALA A 103 12.28 9.11 9.25
N ASN A 104 11.10 8.47 9.22
CA ASN A 104 10.03 8.69 10.20
C ASN A 104 9.69 10.16 10.50
N SER A 105 9.89 11.03 9.52
CA SER A 105 9.66 12.47 9.64
C SER A 105 8.38 12.96 8.98
N ALA A 106 7.74 12.15 8.14
CA ALA A 106 6.55 12.57 7.38
C ALA A 106 5.58 11.42 7.10
N ARG A 107 5.79 10.64 6.04
CA ARG A 107 4.84 9.62 5.55
C ARG A 107 4.34 8.66 6.62
N SER A 108 5.24 8.02 7.38
CA SER A 108 4.84 7.06 8.41
C SER A 108 4.19 7.73 9.62
N GLN A 109 4.56 8.96 9.96
CA GLN A 109 3.89 9.77 11.00
C GLN A 109 2.44 10.09 10.61
N MET A 110 2.24 10.52 9.36
CA MET A 110 0.92 10.84 8.82
C MET A 110 0.04 9.59 8.74
N ALA A 111 0.57 8.49 8.21
CA ALA A 111 -0.16 7.22 8.09
C ALA A 111 -0.58 6.67 9.46
N ALA A 112 0.33 6.69 10.45
CA ALA A 112 0.02 6.23 11.80
C ALA A 112 -1.08 7.06 12.47
N SER A 113 -1.00 8.39 12.35
CA SER A 113 -2.00 9.29 12.93
C SER A 113 -3.38 9.11 12.27
N LEU A 114 -3.41 8.86 10.95
CA LEU A 114 -4.64 8.57 10.22
C LEU A 114 -5.27 7.25 10.66
N LEU A 115 -4.50 6.16 10.75
CA LEU A 115 -5.03 4.85 11.15
C LEU A 115 -5.48 4.84 12.62
N ALA A 116 -4.74 5.51 13.51
CA ALA A 116 -5.10 5.63 14.92
C ALA A 116 -6.45 6.34 15.13
N ARG A 117 -6.82 7.26 14.24
CA ARG A 117 -8.13 7.93 14.29
C ARG A 117 -9.28 7.01 13.89
N THR A 118 -9.05 6.05 13.00
CA THR A 118 -10.11 5.24 12.38
C THR A 118 -10.17 3.80 12.88
N SER A 119 -9.17 3.34 13.63
CA SER A 119 -9.07 1.97 14.09
C SER A 119 -8.93 1.88 15.62
N GLY A 120 -9.32 0.74 16.18
CA GLY A 120 -9.06 0.39 17.58
C GLY A 120 -7.73 -0.36 17.80
N SER A 121 -6.93 -0.54 16.75
CA SER A 121 -5.66 -1.25 16.84
C SER A 121 -4.58 -0.36 17.45
N PRO A 122 -3.62 -0.91 18.21
CA PRO A 122 -2.42 -0.16 18.58
C PRO A 122 -1.64 0.25 17.32
N VAL A 123 -1.22 1.51 17.24
CA VAL A 123 -0.50 2.03 16.06
C VAL A 123 0.80 2.70 16.48
N ALA A 124 1.86 2.48 15.72
CA ALA A 124 3.15 3.15 15.85
C ALA A 124 3.70 3.55 14.48
N SER A 125 4.77 4.35 14.48
CA SER A 125 5.52 4.66 13.26
C SER A 125 7.03 4.62 13.52
N ALA A 126 7.79 4.25 12.49
CA ALA A 126 9.23 4.09 12.56
C ALA A 126 9.94 4.46 11.24
N GLY A 127 11.27 4.50 11.33
CA GLY A 127 12.19 4.89 10.27
C GLY A 127 13.37 3.91 10.17
N THR A 128 13.79 3.54 8.96
CA THR A 128 15.03 2.75 8.78
C THR A 128 16.29 3.58 9.03
N ALA A 129 16.23 4.89 8.78
CA ALA A 129 17.25 5.88 9.10
C ALA A 129 16.58 7.17 9.66
N PRO A 130 16.15 7.18 10.93
CA PRO A 130 15.34 8.26 11.49
C PRO A 130 15.98 9.65 11.38
N ALA A 131 15.18 10.66 11.04
CA ALA A 131 15.60 12.05 11.10
C ALA A 131 15.62 12.56 12.55
N ALA A 132 16.28 13.71 12.77
CA ALA A 132 16.32 14.35 14.09
C ALA A 132 14.95 14.87 14.57
N ALA A 133 14.03 15.17 13.66
CA ALA A 133 12.71 15.72 13.97
C ALA A 133 11.68 15.40 12.90
N ILE A 134 10.39 15.51 13.26
CA ILE A 134 9.29 15.47 12.30
C ILE A 134 9.37 16.70 11.40
N HIS A 135 9.15 16.49 10.10
CA HIS A 135 9.20 17.54 9.10
C HIS A 135 8.08 18.57 9.36
N PRO A 136 8.37 19.89 9.35
CA PRO A 136 7.37 20.92 9.66
C PRO A 136 6.11 20.84 8.80
N LEU A 137 6.25 20.56 7.49
CA LEU A 137 5.08 20.39 6.61
C LEU A 137 4.22 19.17 6.96
N ALA A 138 4.79 18.10 7.52
CA ALA A 138 4.01 16.97 7.98
C ALA A 138 3.20 17.31 9.23
N LEU A 139 3.78 18.11 10.15
CA LEU A 139 3.05 18.64 11.31
C LEU A 139 1.91 19.56 10.88
N ALA A 140 2.18 20.50 9.97
CA ALA A 140 1.17 21.41 9.44
C ALA A 140 0.03 20.66 8.74
N GLU A 141 0.35 19.60 7.98
CA GLU A 141 -0.65 18.80 7.30
C GLU A 141 -1.49 17.96 8.28
N LEU A 142 -0.88 17.39 9.32
CA LEU A 142 -1.61 16.72 10.40
C LEU A 142 -2.58 17.69 11.08
N GLU A 143 -2.10 18.87 11.46
CA GLU A 143 -2.91 19.90 12.11
C GLU A 143 -4.09 20.34 11.21
N ARG A 144 -3.84 20.55 9.92
CA ARG A 144 -4.89 20.86 8.92
C ARG A 144 -6.01 19.82 8.88
N HIS A 145 -5.68 18.57 9.20
CA HIS A 145 -6.63 17.46 9.27
C HIS A 145 -7.15 17.16 10.68
N GLY A 146 -6.87 18.02 11.66
CA GLY A 146 -7.27 17.84 13.06
C GLY A 146 -6.58 16.66 13.73
N LEU A 147 -5.36 16.34 13.31
CA LEU A 147 -4.54 15.24 13.81
C LEU A 147 -3.29 15.77 14.50
N VAL A 148 -2.73 14.94 15.37
CA VAL A 148 -1.42 15.15 15.99
C VAL A 148 -0.57 13.90 15.81
N PRO A 149 0.77 14.02 15.77
CA PRO A 149 1.65 12.86 15.79
C PRO A 149 1.42 12.00 17.03
N LEU A 150 1.50 10.68 16.87
CA LEU A 150 1.43 9.73 17.99
C LEU A 150 2.69 9.75 18.87
N SER A 151 3.83 10.13 18.27
CA SER A 151 5.11 10.36 18.95
C SER A 151 5.72 11.65 18.42
N PRO A 152 6.29 12.53 19.28
CA PRO A 152 6.93 13.77 18.83
C PRO A 152 8.33 13.53 18.22
N VAL A 153 8.92 12.34 18.42
CA VAL A 153 10.29 12.03 18.00
C VAL A 153 10.28 10.88 16.99
N PRO A 154 10.99 11.02 15.85
CA PRO A 154 11.22 9.92 14.93
C PRO A 154 11.92 8.73 15.59
N ALA A 155 11.35 7.53 15.45
CA ALA A 155 11.84 6.29 16.06
C ALA A 155 12.52 5.37 15.03
N SER A 156 13.52 4.62 15.48
CA SER A 156 14.18 3.58 14.69
C SER A 156 13.29 2.34 14.57
N ALA A 157 13.13 1.83 13.35
CA ALA A 157 12.42 0.58 13.10
C ALA A 157 13.09 -0.59 13.81
N ALA A 158 14.42 -0.63 13.84
CA ALA A 158 15.18 -1.68 14.52
C ALA A 158 14.93 -1.71 16.04
N ASP A 159 14.50 -0.60 16.63
CA ASP A 159 14.34 -0.48 18.08
C ASP A 159 12.92 -0.81 18.55
N ILE A 160 11.90 -0.60 17.70
CA ILE A 160 10.50 -0.65 18.11
C ILE A 160 9.67 -1.76 17.46
N VAL A 161 10.11 -2.27 16.31
CA VAL A 161 9.41 -3.33 15.57
C VAL A 161 9.69 -4.68 16.23
N THR A 162 8.65 -5.50 16.35
CA THR A 162 8.68 -6.85 16.90
C THR A 162 8.02 -7.83 15.94
N ASP A 163 8.28 -9.13 16.10
CA ASP A 163 7.70 -10.19 15.25
C ASP A 163 6.17 -10.28 15.31
N ASN A 164 5.54 -9.66 16.32
CA ASN A 164 4.09 -9.65 16.49
C ASN A 164 3.41 -8.45 15.81
N ASP A 165 4.18 -7.58 15.14
CA ASP A 165 3.65 -6.38 14.49
C ASP A 165 3.27 -6.66 13.04
N ILE A 166 2.20 -6.00 12.59
CA ILE A 166 1.97 -5.78 11.16
C ILE A 166 2.79 -4.57 10.74
N VAL A 167 3.81 -4.80 9.91
CA VAL A 167 4.66 -3.74 9.38
C VAL A 167 4.14 -3.28 8.02
N VAL A 168 3.86 -1.98 7.90
CA VAL A 168 3.38 -1.38 6.66
C VAL A 168 4.39 -0.35 6.16
N ALA A 169 5.10 -0.69 5.09
CA ALA A 169 5.97 0.25 4.40
C ALA A 169 5.11 1.27 3.62
N VAL A 170 5.33 2.57 3.85
CA VAL A 170 4.59 3.66 3.17
C VAL A 170 5.42 4.36 2.11
N CYS A 171 6.56 3.76 1.76
CA CYS A 171 7.36 4.16 0.62
C CYS A 171 8.25 3.03 0.16
N ASP A 172 8.62 3.09 -1.11
CA ASP A 172 9.55 2.20 -1.78
C ASP A 172 11.02 2.59 -1.57
N ASN A 173 11.33 3.33 -0.50
CA ASN A 173 12.69 3.64 -0.02
C ASN A 173 12.88 3.20 1.45
N ALA A 174 11.95 2.40 2.00
CA ALA A 174 11.95 1.96 3.39
C ALA A 174 12.64 0.60 3.55
N TYR A 175 13.87 0.48 3.06
CA TYR A 175 14.69 -0.73 3.19
C TYR A 175 15.85 -0.50 4.15
#